data_AF-A0A6A5FZ00-F1
#
_entry.id   AF-A0A6A5FZ00-F1
#
_cell.length_a   1.000
_cell.length_b   1.000
_cell.length_c   1.000
_cell.angle_alpha   90.00
_cell.angle_beta   90.00
_cell.angle_gamma   90.00
#
_symmetry.space_group_name_H-M   'P 1'
#
loop_
_entity.id
_entity.type
_entity.pdbx_description
1 polymer ?
#
loop_
_entity_poly.entity_id
_entity_poly.type
_entity_poly.pdbx_seq_one_letter_code
_entity_poly.pdbx_strand_id
1 'polypeptide(L)'
;MSSGDAPLEAVGVEKIGSKPKSKEFYPFAYSLIDSTKDHYCWTCLGETVELTCDQCKVARFCSKQCQVSGAFDHKYECGAIQKCADLNTDERMLIRIIGRYKDILDGNDKKIDGFYTNRESGRTVMQIWEHCADMKKDEHAMNVFKKIYDRVKQFGDKNYLVDEEVAFQLHSRNFINRHSISNVDYLREIGKGLYLDLCRYDHSCRPNAIYSCNGTVAKLRALHDSVDLENVETTHYTYIELPPCKIQRRHMLKETWYFECHCERCEDPEDNWLTAVICPVCISKSEFHKTVKLHGPEAYANPQTLEIVCDRCNNTLEREYIFLALDGMRTIRKTIESAEDVSTEPVELLKIYQGALMSYERVLPMSNAYFCQLIAAMIPLISRVSMTKKERLVASLDLHFKCEPFVRYVYRYAHPSKAMHFLQMGQLHLELHNDKDAARYLIEAHRIMDYLFGADHFLSKQTKGFMDHALSSLMQFQRSFVNVLEKAPEAKKALEERLLTKEEKKALKDAEKNKKKRNNKKNKKHAETNKKTIDDDLGDLPELVADL
;
A
#
# COMPACT_ATOMS: atom_id res chain seq x y z
N MET A 1 12.68 -18.86 -7.54
CA MET A 1 12.95 -18.23 -6.22
C MET A 1 11.86 -18.67 -5.26
N SER A 2 12.22 -19.32 -4.15
CA SER A 2 11.25 -19.96 -3.25
C SER A 2 10.45 -18.93 -2.47
N SER A 3 9.14 -18.92 -2.71
CA SER A 3 8.08 -18.31 -1.89
C SER A 3 7.95 -18.93 -0.47
N GLY A 4 9.02 -19.54 0.05
CA GLY A 4 8.98 -20.53 1.13
C GLY A 4 8.94 -19.97 2.56
N ASP A 5 9.17 -18.67 2.76
CA ASP A 5 9.37 -18.11 4.11
C ASP A 5 8.34 -17.03 4.50
N ALA A 6 7.36 -16.70 3.63
CA ALA A 6 6.23 -15.89 4.07
C ALA A 6 5.33 -16.76 4.98
N PRO A 7 4.93 -16.29 6.17
CA PRO A 7 4.04 -17.03 7.05
C PRO A 7 2.80 -17.53 6.27
N LEU A 8 2.63 -18.86 6.23
CA LEU A 8 1.63 -19.57 5.40
C LEU A 8 0.18 -19.14 5.65
N GLU A 9 -0.11 -18.49 6.79
CA GLU A 9 -1.44 -17.97 7.14
C GLU A 9 -1.78 -16.61 6.51
N ALA A 10 -0.81 -15.86 5.98
CA ALA A 10 -1.03 -14.47 5.56
C ALA A 10 -1.74 -14.29 4.20
N VAL A 11 -2.19 -15.38 3.55
CA VAL A 11 -2.69 -15.34 2.16
C VAL A 11 -4.13 -15.86 2.03
N GLY A 12 -4.91 -15.75 3.11
CA GLY A 12 -6.35 -15.97 3.05
C GLY A 12 -7.07 -14.81 2.37
N VAL A 13 -7.89 -15.12 1.38
CA VAL A 13 -8.90 -14.19 0.86
C VAL A 13 -9.94 -13.98 1.96
N GLU A 14 -9.76 -12.94 2.77
CA GLU A 14 -10.71 -12.58 3.82
C GLU A 14 -12.08 -12.26 3.18
N LYS A 15 -13.15 -12.80 3.75
CA LYS A 15 -14.51 -12.58 3.25
C LYS A 15 -14.90 -11.12 3.49
N ILE A 16 -14.77 -10.31 2.45
CA ILE A 16 -15.33 -8.97 2.35
C ILE A 16 -16.82 -9.09 1.99
N GLY A 17 -17.72 -8.48 2.78
CA GLY A 17 -19.16 -8.40 2.57
C GLY A 17 -19.60 -7.18 1.75
N SER A 18 -20.77 -6.61 2.05
CA SER A 18 -21.33 -5.42 1.36
C SER A 18 -20.54 -4.15 1.67
N LYS A 19 -20.89 -3.00 1.06
CA LYS A 19 -20.19 -1.70 1.22
C LYS A 19 -19.69 -1.48 2.67
N PRO A 20 -18.44 -1.02 2.87
CA PRO A 20 -17.85 -0.85 4.18
C PRO A 20 -18.64 0.17 4.98
N LYS A 21 -18.69 -0.06 6.30
CA LYS A 21 -19.05 1.01 7.23
C LYS A 21 -18.12 2.19 6.99
N SER A 22 -18.68 3.39 7.02
CA SER A 22 -17.92 4.61 6.84
C SER A 22 -18.46 5.74 7.72
N LYS A 23 -17.57 6.67 8.08
CA LYS A 23 -17.88 7.84 8.89
C LYS A 23 -17.19 9.07 8.33
N GLU A 24 -17.89 10.19 8.28
CA GLU A 24 -17.40 11.44 7.71
C GLU A 24 -16.98 12.42 8.81
N PHE A 25 -15.95 13.20 8.53
CA PHE A 25 -15.31 14.13 9.45
C PHE A 25 -15.02 15.44 8.72
N TYR A 26 -15.38 16.54 9.36
CA TYR A 26 -15.23 17.89 8.82
C TYR A 26 -14.05 18.59 9.50
N PRO A 27 -13.23 19.34 8.75
CA PRO A 27 -12.04 19.97 9.30
C PRO A 27 -12.45 21.16 10.17
N PHE A 28 -11.74 21.35 11.27
CA PHE A 28 -11.73 22.60 12.01
C PHE A 28 -11.00 23.70 11.24
N ALA A 29 -9.89 23.35 10.62
CA ALA A 29 -9.13 24.20 9.71
C ALA A 29 -8.43 23.32 8.68
N TYR A 30 -8.17 23.87 7.49
CA TYR A 30 -7.35 23.22 6.46
C TYR A 30 -6.62 24.26 5.62
N SER A 31 -5.59 23.83 4.90
CA SER A 31 -4.86 24.62 3.91
C SER A 31 -4.31 23.72 2.81
N LEU A 32 -4.28 24.22 1.57
CA LEU A 32 -3.49 23.61 0.51
C LEU A 32 -1.99 23.71 0.84
N ILE A 33 -1.22 22.72 0.41
CA ILE A 33 0.25 22.77 0.55
C ILE A 33 0.86 23.74 -0.47
N ASP A 34 2.07 24.21 -0.20
CA ASP A 34 2.70 25.28 -1.00
C ASP A 34 2.89 24.90 -2.47
N SER A 35 3.14 23.62 -2.76
CA SER A 35 3.34 23.11 -4.13
C SER A 35 2.04 22.96 -4.93
N THR A 36 0.87 23.02 -4.28
CA THR A 36 -0.44 22.78 -4.91
C THR A 36 -1.39 23.98 -4.79
N LYS A 37 -1.09 24.97 -3.94
CA LYS A 37 -1.98 26.11 -3.65
C LYS A 37 -2.42 26.91 -4.88
N ASP A 38 -1.64 26.91 -5.96
CA ASP A 38 -1.96 27.63 -7.20
C ASP A 38 -2.80 26.81 -8.19
N HIS A 39 -2.92 25.49 -7.98
CA HIS A 39 -3.57 24.57 -8.92
C HIS A 39 -4.94 24.09 -8.44
N TYR A 40 -5.25 24.26 -7.15
CA TYR A 40 -6.47 23.75 -6.54
C TYR A 40 -7.31 24.90 -5.95
N CYS A 41 -8.62 24.76 -6.03
CA CYS A 41 -9.56 25.69 -5.43
C CYS A 41 -9.40 25.69 -3.90
N TRP A 42 -9.27 26.87 -3.29
CA TRP A 42 -9.05 27.00 -1.84
C TRP A 42 -10.27 26.63 -0.99
N THR A 43 -11.43 26.44 -1.62
CA THR A 43 -12.69 26.09 -0.96
C THR A 43 -13.01 24.61 -1.13
N CYS A 44 -13.20 24.14 -2.37
CA CYS A 44 -13.62 22.76 -2.63
C CYS A 44 -12.48 21.79 -2.95
N LEU A 45 -11.25 22.30 -3.10
CA LEU A 45 -10.08 21.53 -3.52
C LEU A 45 -10.21 20.88 -4.91
N GLY A 46 -11.06 21.44 -5.79
CA GLY A 46 -11.13 21.03 -7.19
C GLY A 46 -9.94 21.55 -8.01
N GLU A 47 -9.56 20.82 -9.06
CA GLU A 47 -8.37 21.06 -9.91
C GLU A 47 -8.52 22.19 -10.92
N THR A 48 -9.74 22.71 -11.11
CA THR A 48 -9.99 23.85 -12.01
C THR A 48 -10.03 25.13 -11.20
N VAL A 49 -9.17 26.09 -11.52
CA VAL A 49 -9.14 27.41 -10.90
C VAL A 49 -9.14 28.51 -11.95
N GLU A 50 -10.09 29.43 -11.85
CA GLU A 50 -10.29 30.50 -12.84
C GLU A 50 -10.27 31.88 -12.20
N LEU A 51 -10.60 31.95 -10.90
CA LEU A 51 -10.71 33.19 -10.17
C LEU A 51 -9.59 33.31 -9.15
N THR A 52 -9.17 34.54 -8.92
CA THR A 52 -8.17 34.88 -7.90
C THR A 52 -8.78 35.90 -6.94
N CYS A 53 -8.45 35.82 -5.64
CA CYS A 53 -8.91 36.78 -4.66
C CYS A 53 -8.43 38.20 -5.01
N ASP A 54 -9.35 39.16 -5.06
CA ASP A 54 -9.03 40.54 -5.46
C ASP A 54 -8.19 41.30 -4.42
N GLN A 55 -8.17 40.85 -3.17
CA GLN A 55 -7.44 41.51 -2.08
C GLN A 55 -6.02 40.99 -1.98
N CYS A 56 -5.84 39.68 -1.76
CA CYS A 56 -4.52 39.10 -1.54
C CYS A 56 -3.80 38.69 -2.83
N LYS A 57 -4.50 38.57 -3.96
CA LYS A 57 -3.97 38.15 -5.28
C LYS A 57 -3.33 36.75 -5.33
N VAL A 58 -3.47 35.94 -4.27
CA VAL A 58 -2.90 34.59 -4.18
C VAL A 58 -3.98 33.50 -4.16
N ALA A 59 -5.03 33.66 -3.35
CA ALA A 59 -6.04 32.61 -3.20
C ALA A 59 -6.81 32.34 -4.51
N ARG A 60 -6.93 31.05 -4.88
CA ARG A 60 -7.51 30.59 -6.14
C ARG A 60 -8.86 29.91 -5.92
N PHE A 61 -9.81 30.12 -6.84
CA PHE A 61 -11.16 29.55 -6.76
C PHE A 61 -11.64 29.06 -8.13
N CYS A 62 -12.43 27.97 -8.13
CA CYS A 62 -13.03 27.44 -9.36
C CYS A 62 -14.25 28.25 -9.84
N SER A 63 -14.91 28.99 -8.95
CA SER A 63 -16.15 29.70 -9.27
C SER A 63 -16.42 30.82 -8.28
N LYS A 64 -17.32 31.74 -8.65
CA LYS A 64 -17.73 32.83 -7.74
C LYS A 64 -18.40 32.28 -6.47
N GLN A 65 -19.12 31.16 -6.59
CA GLN A 65 -19.71 30.47 -5.46
C GLN A 65 -18.64 29.96 -4.48
N CYS A 66 -17.56 29.35 -4.97
CA CYS A 66 -16.44 28.93 -4.13
C CYS A 66 -15.70 30.12 -3.52
N GLN A 67 -15.54 31.24 -4.24
CA GLN A 67 -14.94 32.45 -3.69
C GLN A 67 -15.76 33.03 -2.53
N VAL A 68 -17.08 33.06 -2.65
CA VAL A 68 -17.98 33.58 -1.60
C VAL A 68 -18.03 32.64 -0.39
N SER A 69 -18.23 31.34 -0.61
CA SER A 69 -18.25 30.36 0.49
C SER A 69 -16.90 30.21 1.19
N GLY A 70 -15.80 30.26 0.44
CA GLY A 70 -14.45 30.21 0.99
C GLY A 70 -14.02 31.45 1.78
N ALA A 71 -14.75 32.56 1.67
CA ALA A 71 -14.45 33.78 2.43
C ALA A 71 -14.50 33.53 3.95
N PHE A 72 -15.35 32.61 4.40
CA PHE A 72 -15.46 32.22 5.81
C PHE A 72 -14.12 31.76 6.39
N ASP A 73 -13.38 30.93 5.67
CA ASP A 73 -12.07 30.43 6.09
C ASP A 73 -10.92 31.35 5.67
N HIS A 74 -10.99 31.91 4.47
CA HIS A 74 -9.93 32.74 3.92
C HIS A 74 -9.77 34.08 4.67
N LYS A 75 -10.82 34.60 5.32
CA LYS A 75 -10.81 35.89 6.01
C LYS A 75 -9.64 36.03 7.01
N TYR A 76 -9.27 34.95 7.69
CA TYR A 76 -8.23 34.98 8.73
C TYR A 76 -6.83 35.22 8.15
N GLU A 77 -6.56 34.70 6.95
CA GLU A 77 -5.24 34.77 6.32
C GLU A 77 -5.15 35.79 5.17
N CYS A 78 -6.28 36.28 4.64
CA CYS A 78 -6.29 37.15 3.46
C CYS A 78 -5.41 38.40 3.62
N GLY A 79 -5.58 39.14 4.72
CA GLY A 79 -4.79 40.33 5.01
C GLY A 79 -3.32 40.03 5.31
N ALA A 80 -3.00 38.86 5.86
CA ALA A 80 -1.63 38.43 6.08
C ALA A 80 -0.93 38.12 4.75
N ILE A 81 -1.61 37.39 3.86
CA ILE A 81 -1.11 37.05 2.52
C ILE A 81 -0.95 38.31 1.65
N GLN A 82 -1.83 39.29 1.80
CA GLN A 82 -1.68 40.58 1.11
C GLN A 82 -0.37 41.29 1.49
N LYS A 83 0.06 41.18 2.75
CA LYS A 83 1.33 41.75 3.23
C LYS A 83 2.53 40.87 2.85
N CYS A 84 2.31 39.56 2.76
CA CYS A 84 3.35 38.56 2.55
C CYS A 84 2.81 37.39 1.72
N ALA A 85 3.00 37.44 0.40
CA ALA A 85 2.43 36.45 -0.52
C ALA A 85 3.02 35.04 -0.37
N ASP A 86 4.19 34.92 0.25
CA ASP A 86 4.98 33.70 0.42
C ASP A 86 4.76 32.98 1.77
N LEU A 87 3.68 33.27 2.49
CA LEU A 87 3.33 32.50 3.70
C LEU A 87 3.22 31.01 3.36
N ASN A 88 3.96 30.20 4.13
CA ASN A 88 3.98 28.75 3.94
C ASN A 88 2.74 28.08 4.52
N THR A 89 2.63 26.77 4.31
CA THR A 89 1.47 25.98 4.74
C THR A 89 1.25 26.02 6.25
N ASP A 90 2.31 25.94 7.05
CA ASP A 90 2.21 25.89 8.52
C ASP A 90 1.84 27.26 9.12
N GLU A 91 2.35 28.35 8.58
CA GLU A 91 1.99 29.73 8.94
C GLU A 91 0.51 29.99 8.67
N ARG A 92 0.05 29.61 7.48
CA ARG A 92 -1.36 29.75 7.07
C ARG A 92 -2.30 28.92 7.94
N MET A 93 -1.92 27.68 8.22
CA MET A 93 -2.66 26.81 9.15
C MET A 93 -2.75 27.44 10.54
N LEU A 94 -1.63 27.93 11.10
CA LEU A 94 -1.62 28.53 12.43
C LEU A 94 -2.46 29.82 12.48
N ILE A 95 -2.40 30.67 11.46
CA ILE A 95 -3.25 31.87 11.34
C ILE A 95 -4.73 31.49 11.36
N ARG A 96 -5.15 30.51 10.56
CA ARG A 96 -6.55 30.04 10.51
C ARG A 96 -6.99 29.47 11.86
N ILE A 97 -6.15 28.67 12.51
CA ILE A 97 -6.45 28.04 13.80
C ILE A 97 -6.58 29.09 14.91
N ILE A 98 -5.63 30.02 15.02
CA ILE A 98 -5.70 31.13 15.98
C ILE A 98 -6.95 31.97 15.73
N GLY A 99 -7.23 32.29 14.47
CA GLY A 99 -8.40 33.05 14.06
C GLY A 99 -9.71 32.41 14.55
N ARG A 100 -9.91 31.13 14.24
CA ARG A 100 -11.08 30.37 14.67
C ARG A 100 -11.14 30.19 16.17
N TYR A 101 -10.00 29.90 16.83
CA TYR A 101 -9.93 29.77 18.28
C TYR A 101 -10.39 31.05 18.98
N LYS A 102 -9.93 32.22 18.51
CA LYS A 102 -10.34 33.48 19.10
C LYS A 102 -11.82 33.80 18.85
N ASP A 103 -12.33 33.52 17.65
CA ASP A 103 -13.78 33.65 17.36
C ASP A 103 -14.64 32.82 18.33
N ILE A 104 -14.15 31.65 18.77
CA ILE A 104 -14.83 30.82 19.78
C ILE A 104 -14.73 31.46 21.17
N LEU A 105 -13.54 31.90 21.57
CA LEU A 105 -13.34 32.54 22.88
C LEU A 105 -14.22 33.78 23.04
N ASP A 106 -14.33 34.59 22.00
CA ASP A 106 -15.12 35.82 21.99
C ASP A 106 -16.62 35.56 21.77
N GLY A 107 -17.03 34.29 21.57
CA GLY A 107 -18.41 33.88 21.31
C GLY A 107 -18.96 34.35 19.97
N ASN A 108 -18.08 34.69 19.03
CA ASN A 108 -18.43 35.08 17.65
C ASN A 108 -18.78 33.86 16.78
N ASP A 109 -18.26 32.69 17.11
CA ASP A 109 -18.64 31.41 16.48
C ASP A 109 -20.16 31.18 16.48
N LYS A 110 -20.84 31.52 17.58
CA LYS A 110 -22.30 31.43 17.73
C LYS A 110 -23.10 32.33 16.78
N LYS A 111 -22.45 33.36 16.23
CA LYS A 111 -23.06 34.30 15.29
C LYS A 111 -22.85 33.87 13.83
N ILE A 112 -22.03 32.85 13.60
CA ILE A 112 -21.66 32.39 12.27
C ILE A 112 -22.35 31.06 12.00
N ASP A 113 -23.33 31.10 11.10
CA ASP A 113 -23.99 29.89 10.64
C ASP A 113 -22.98 28.93 9.98
N GLY A 114 -23.08 27.65 10.29
CA GLY A 114 -22.17 26.62 9.76
C GLY A 114 -20.72 26.67 10.30
N PHE A 115 -20.41 27.46 11.34
CA PHE A 115 -19.05 27.53 11.91
C PHE A 115 -18.49 26.14 12.26
N TYR A 116 -19.36 25.28 12.81
CA TYR A 116 -19.15 23.85 12.99
C TYR A 116 -20.03 23.07 12.01
N THR A 117 -19.54 22.87 10.79
CA THR A 117 -20.28 22.07 9.81
C THR A 117 -20.32 20.61 10.25
N ASN A 118 -21.53 20.07 10.48
CA ASN A 118 -21.79 18.65 10.70
C ASN A 118 -20.88 17.99 11.76
N ARG A 119 -20.55 18.72 12.83
CA ARG A 119 -19.84 18.18 13.99
C ARG A 119 -20.82 17.90 15.11
N GLU A 120 -20.98 16.63 15.44
CA GLU A 120 -21.83 16.19 16.55
C GLU A 120 -21.09 16.25 17.90
N SER A 121 -19.77 16.28 17.88
CA SER A 121 -18.94 16.27 19.08
C SER A 121 -18.71 17.69 19.61
N GLY A 122 -18.85 17.85 20.93
CA GLY A 122 -18.49 19.08 21.66
C GLY A 122 -16.98 19.26 21.87
N ARG A 123 -16.13 18.46 21.21
CA ARG A 123 -14.68 18.51 21.38
C ARG A 123 -14.12 19.81 20.83
N THR A 124 -13.35 20.52 21.65
CA THR A 124 -12.66 21.76 21.28
C THR A 124 -11.24 21.47 20.80
N VAL A 125 -10.64 22.44 20.10
CA VAL A 125 -9.24 22.34 19.69
C VAL A 125 -8.32 22.14 20.89
N MET A 126 -8.57 22.78 22.04
CA MET A 126 -7.72 22.64 23.22
C MET A 126 -7.76 21.27 23.89
N GLN A 127 -8.74 20.42 23.53
CA GLN A 127 -8.90 19.06 24.07
C GLN A 127 -8.18 17.99 23.25
N ILE A 128 -7.66 18.29 22.05
CA ILE A 128 -6.83 17.33 21.32
C ILE A 128 -5.41 17.31 21.88
N TRP A 129 -4.73 16.19 21.69
CA TRP A 129 -3.43 15.92 22.28
C TRP A 129 -2.34 16.85 21.72
N GLU A 130 -1.39 17.30 22.53
CA GLU A 130 -0.47 18.38 22.14
C GLU A 130 1.03 18.03 22.21
N HIS A 131 1.45 17.07 23.03
CA HIS A 131 2.87 16.79 23.29
C HIS A 131 3.75 18.03 23.60
N CYS A 132 3.18 19.10 24.19
CA CYS A 132 3.92 20.34 24.45
C CYS A 132 5.16 20.13 25.33
N ALA A 133 5.11 19.23 26.31
CA ALA A 133 6.25 18.92 27.18
C ALA A 133 7.41 18.25 26.42
N ASP A 134 7.11 17.42 25.43
CA ASP A 134 8.10 16.76 24.59
C ASP A 134 8.66 17.73 23.54
N MET A 135 7.77 18.47 22.87
CA MET A 135 8.14 19.48 21.88
C MET A 135 9.00 20.59 22.48
N LYS A 136 8.77 21.00 23.75
CA LYS A 136 9.63 21.97 24.46
C LYS A 136 11.06 21.49 24.68
N LYS A 137 11.30 20.17 24.73
CA LYS A 137 12.63 19.56 24.86
C LYS A 137 13.30 19.35 23.50
N ASP A 138 12.53 19.38 22.42
CA ASP A 138 13.00 19.26 21.05
C ASP A 138 13.41 20.65 20.52
N GLU A 139 14.72 20.91 20.53
CA GLU A 139 15.27 22.20 20.07
C GLU A 139 14.91 22.50 18.61
N HIS A 140 14.85 21.47 17.75
CA HIS A 140 14.50 21.66 16.35
C HIS A 140 13.04 22.09 16.22
N ALA A 141 12.11 21.38 16.86
CA ALA A 141 10.69 21.71 16.84
C ALA A 141 10.42 23.11 17.42
N MET A 142 11.08 23.48 18.53
CA MET A 142 10.95 24.83 19.10
C MET A 142 11.47 25.92 18.16
N ASN A 143 12.57 25.67 17.45
CA ASN A 143 13.10 26.61 16.47
C ASN A 143 12.17 26.77 15.26
N VAL A 144 11.53 25.69 14.80
CA VAL A 144 10.50 25.72 13.75
C VAL A 144 9.28 26.54 14.22
N PHE A 145 8.76 26.28 15.42
CA PHE A 145 7.65 27.04 15.99
C PHE A 145 7.94 28.54 16.04
N LYS A 146 9.10 28.94 16.58
CA LYS A 146 9.47 30.37 16.70
C LYS A 146 9.46 31.08 15.34
N LYS A 147 10.06 30.46 14.32
CA LYS A 147 10.06 31.02 12.95
C LYS A 147 8.65 31.20 12.39
N ILE A 148 7.79 30.21 12.60
CA ILE A 148 6.39 30.28 12.16
C ILE A 148 5.65 31.39 12.93
N TYR A 149 5.75 31.41 14.26
CA TYR A 149 5.05 32.37 15.10
C TYR A 149 5.51 33.81 14.86
N ASP A 150 6.80 34.04 14.60
CA ASP A 150 7.31 35.36 14.22
C ASP A 150 6.62 35.90 12.96
N ARG A 151 6.41 35.05 11.94
CA ARG A 151 5.68 35.42 10.72
C ARG A 151 4.20 35.62 10.98
N VAL A 152 3.56 34.79 11.81
CA VAL A 152 2.17 35.01 12.26
C VAL A 152 2.03 36.34 12.99
N LYS A 153 2.95 36.66 13.90
CA LYS A 153 2.98 37.92 14.65
C LYS A 153 3.23 39.10 13.73
N GLN A 154 4.11 38.97 12.74
CA GLN A 154 4.45 40.05 11.81
C GLN A 154 3.28 40.38 10.88
N PHE A 155 2.66 39.37 10.25
CA PHE A 155 1.71 39.58 9.16
C PHE A 155 0.25 39.37 9.53
N GLY A 156 -0.03 38.53 10.52
CA GLY A 156 -1.38 38.21 11.01
C GLY A 156 -2.15 39.44 11.50
N ASP A 157 -3.48 39.27 11.61
CA ASP A 157 -4.35 40.29 12.18
C ASP A 157 -4.09 40.42 13.69
N LYS A 158 -3.75 41.64 14.13
CA LYS A 158 -3.43 41.96 15.52
C LYS A 158 -4.61 41.72 16.46
N ASN A 159 -5.84 41.84 15.96
CA ASN A 159 -7.04 41.55 16.74
C ASN A 159 -7.14 40.06 17.06
N TYR A 160 -6.64 39.19 16.18
CA TYR A 160 -6.70 37.74 16.36
C TYR A 160 -5.52 37.16 17.13
N LEU A 161 -4.44 37.92 17.35
CA LEU A 161 -3.28 37.42 18.07
C LEU A 161 -3.65 36.97 19.50
N VAL A 162 -2.98 35.90 19.92
CA VAL A 162 -3.06 35.31 21.26
C VAL A 162 -1.65 35.29 21.86
N ASP A 163 -1.58 35.08 23.18
CA ASP A 163 -0.32 34.92 23.89
C ASP A 163 0.54 33.80 23.28
N GLU A 164 1.86 33.95 23.33
CA GLU A 164 2.80 33.02 22.69
C GLU A 164 2.63 31.58 23.20
N GLU A 165 2.38 31.38 24.50
CA GLU A 165 2.13 30.05 25.05
C GLU A 165 0.84 29.41 24.49
N VAL A 166 -0.20 30.20 24.26
CA VAL A 166 -1.45 29.72 23.63
C VAL A 166 -1.22 29.41 22.16
N ALA A 167 -0.46 30.26 21.45
CA ALA A 167 -0.08 30.01 20.07
C ALA A 167 0.78 28.74 19.94
N PHE A 168 1.70 28.50 20.88
CA PHE A 168 2.50 27.29 20.96
C PHE A 168 1.62 26.06 21.15
N GLN A 169 0.70 26.10 22.11
CA GLN A 169 -0.28 25.03 22.35
C GLN A 169 -1.10 24.68 21.10
N LEU A 170 -1.62 25.69 20.39
CA LEU A 170 -2.35 25.49 19.13
C LEU A 170 -1.47 24.94 18.01
N HIS A 171 -0.22 25.43 17.90
CA HIS A 171 0.75 24.93 16.95
C HIS A 171 1.08 23.45 17.21
N SER A 172 1.40 23.08 18.45
CA SER A 172 1.74 21.71 18.80
C SER A 172 0.58 20.76 18.49
N ARG A 173 -0.65 21.14 18.84
CA ARG A 173 -1.86 20.39 18.48
C ARG A 173 -2.06 20.22 16.98
N ASN A 174 -1.86 21.29 16.21
CA ASN A 174 -1.92 21.19 14.76
C ASN A 174 -0.85 20.24 14.21
N PHE A 175 0.39 20.37 14.67
CA PHE A 175 1.51 19.58 14.17
C PHE A 175 1.33 18.07 14.43
N ILE A 176 0.87 17.73 15.64
CA ILE A 176 0.67 16.34 16.07
C ILE A 176 -0.55 15.68 15.41
N ASN A 177 -1.61 16.45 15.13
CA ASN A 177 -2.92 15.86 14.79
C ASN A 177 -3.43 16.18 13.38
N ARG A 178 -2.76 17.01 12.59
CA ARG A 178 -3.20 17.30 11.21
C ARG A 178 -3.11 16.07 10.31
N HIS A 179 -4.09 15.92 9.43
CA HIS A 179 -4.19 14.87 8.42
C HIS A 179 -3.77 15.40 7.06
N SER A 180 -3.22 14.52 6.24
CA SER A 180 -2.98 14.80 4.82
C SER A 180 -4.30 14.75 4.07
N ILE A 181 -4.58 15.78 3.28
CA ILE A 181 -5.73 15.83 2.37
C ILE A 181 -5.24 15.44 0.98
N SER A 182 -5.82 14.38 0.43
CA SER A 182 -5.50 13.88 -0.91
C SER A 182 -6.36 14.54 -1.99
N ASN A 183 -5.91 14.48 -3.24
CA ASN A 183 -6.75 14.80 -4.41
C ASN A 183 -7.89 13.79 -4.59
N VAL A 184 -8.76 14.03 -5.58
CA VAL A 184 -9.97 13.23 -5.86
C VAL A 184 -9.67 11.74 -6.11
N ASP A 185 -8.50 11.44 -6.66
CA ASP A 185 -8.06 10.06 -6.93
C ASP A 185 -7.40 9.38 -5.73
N TYR A 186 -7.24 10.10 -4.62
CA TYR A 186 -6.57 9.67 -3.39
C TYR A 186 -5.08 9.32 -3.53
N LEU A 187 -4.42 9.79 -4.60
CA LEU A 187 -3.03 9.40 -4.93
C LEU A 187 -1.98 10.44 -4.52
N ARG A 188 -2.38 11.71 -4.39
CA ARG A 188 -1.44 12.81 -4.12
C ARG A 188 -1.94 13.66 -2.97
N GLU A 189 -1.05 13.93 -2.01
CA GLU A 189 -1.32 14.95 -0.99
C GLU A 189 -1.36 16.34 -1.63
N ILE A 190 -2.45 17.07 -1.37
CA ILE A 190 -2.67 18.43 -1.87
C ILE A 190 -2.89 19.45 -0.75
N GLY A 191 -3.12 19.01 0.49
CA GLY A 191 -3.38 19.90 1.61
C GLY A 191 -3.18 19.23 2.96
N LYS A 192 -3.29 20.02 4.02
CA LYS A 192 -3.35 19.56 5.42
C LYS A 192 -4.67 20.00 6.04
N GLY A 193 -5.28 19.17 6.86
CA GLY A 193 -6.52 19.48 7.59
C GLY A 193 -6.47 19.01 9.04
N LEU A 194 -7.00 19.81 9.95
CA LEU A 194 -7.13 19.45 11.36
C LEU A 194 -8.57 19.00 11.66
N TYR A 195 -8.77 17.70 11.82
CA TYR A 195 -10.10 17.08 11.97
C TYR A 195 -10.32 16.61 13.42
N LEU A 196 -10.80 17.50 14.29
CA LEU A 196 -10.82 17.28 15.76
C LEU A 196 -11.43 15.93 16.19
N ASP A 197 -12.47 15.47 15.48
CA ASP A 197 -13.19 14.23 15.82
C ASP A 197 -12.52 12.97 15.25
N LEU A 198 -11.73 13.12 14.17
CA LEU A 198 -10.88 12.07 13.60
C LEU A 198 -9.57 11.92 14.37
N CYS A 199 -9.12 12.97 15.07
CA CYS A 199 -7.97 12.92 16.00
C CYS A 199 -8.21 12.00 17.22
N ARG A 200 -9.37 11.35 17.31
CA ARG A 200 -9.70 10.36 18.35
C ARG A 200 -9.12 8.98 18.09
N TYR A 201 -8.85 8.65 16.83
CA TYR A 201 -8.51 7.30 16.45
C TYR A 201 -7.00 7.16 16.47
N ASP A 202 -6.54 6.20 17.26
CA ASP A 202 -5.12 5.96 17.46
C ASP A 202 -4.47 5.23 16.29
N HIS A 203 -3.15 5.32 16.27
CA HIS A 203 -2.34 4.64 15.29
C HIS A 203 -2.31 3.12 15.49
N SER A 204 -2.32 2.37 14.39
CA SER A 204 -1.79 1.01 14.35
C SER A 204 -0.99 0.76 13.08
N CYS A 205 0.15 0.08 13.20
CA CYS A 205 0.92 -0.47 12.07
C CYS A 205 0.20 -1.64 11.36
N ARG A 206 -0.95 -2.09 11.90
CA ARG A 206 -1.89 -3.05 11.30
C ARG A 206 -3.29 -2.46 11.44
N PRO A 207 -3.60 -1.43 10.63
CA PRO A 207 -4.86 -0.72 10.75
C PRO A 207 -6.02 -1.61 10.32
N ASN A 208 -7.19 -1.36 10.89
CA ASN A 208 -8.46 -1.95 10.46
C ASN A 208 -9.38 -0.93 9.78
N ALA A 209 -8.97 0.35 9.74
CA ALA A 209 -9.65 1.40 9.00
C ALA A 209 -8.65 2.27 8.22
N ILE A 210 -9.14 2.93 7.18
CA ILE A 210 -8.40 3.95 6.42
C ILE A 210 -9.26 5.20 6.29
N TYR A 211 -8.64 6.37 6.19
CA TYR A 211 -9.36 7.56 5.78
C TYR A 211 -8.94 7.99 4.38
N SER A 212 -9.86 8.63 3.68
CA SER A 212 -9.57 9.33 2.43
C SER A 212 -10.41 10.61 2.36
N CYS A 213 -9.99 11.60 1.58
CA CYS A 213 -10.66 12.92 1.56
C CYS A 213 -11.47 13.13 0.29
N ASN A 214 -12.75 13.46 0.43
CA ASN A 214 -13.56 13.98 -0.67
C ASN A 214 -13.64 15.51 -0.54
N GLY A 215 -12.81 16.21 -1.31
CA GLY A 215 -12.53 17.63 -1.07
C GLY A 215 -12.00 17.81 0.34
N THR A 216 -12.64 18.67 1.14
CA THR A 216 -12.23 18.92 2.53
C THR A 216 -12.77 17.89 3.53
N VAL A 217 -13.69 17.00 3.14
CA VAL A 217 -14.33 16.05 4.07
C VAL A 217 -13.52 14.76 4.14
N ALA A 218 -13.02 14.42 5.32
CA ALA A 218 -12.34 13.15 5.54
C ALA A 218 -13.37 12.03 5.80
N LYS A 219 -13.19 10.88 5.16
CA LYS A 219 -14.08 9.73 5.28
C LYS A 219 -13.31 8.49 5.72
N LEU A 220 -13.51 8.10 6.97
CA LEU A 220 -12.98 6.88 7.55
C LEU A 220 -13.82 5.69 7.06
N ARG A 221 -13.16 4.61 6.65
CA ARG A 221 -13.77 3.39 6.12
C ARG A 221 -13.17 2.18 6.79
N ALA A 222 -14.03 1.24 7.15
CA ALA A 222 -13.60 -0.06 7.62
C ALA A 222 -12.90 -0.85 6.49
N LEU A 223 -11.84 -1.57 6.83
CA LEU A 223 -11.17 -2.49 5.90
C LEU A 223 -11.81 -3.88 5.86
N HIS A 224 -12.69 -4.20 6.82
CA HIS A 224 -13.50 -5.42 6.86
C HIS A 224 -14.76 -5.20 7.74
N ASP A 225 -15.75 -6.09 7.62
CA ASP A 225 -17.11 -5.82 8.13
C ASP A 225 -17.25 -5.82 9.65
N SER A 226 -16.34 -6.50 10.36
CA SER A 226 -16.38 -6.60 11.82
C SER A 226 -15.85 -5.34 12.54
N VAL A 227 -15.32 -4.35 11.82
CA VAL A 227 -14.89 -3.08 12.42
C VAL A 227 -16.11 -2.30 12.91
N ASP A 228 -16.01 -1.76 14.12
CA ASP A 228 -16.97 -0.81 14.67
C ASP A 228 -16.35 0.60 14.73
N LEU A 229 -16.67 1.42 13.73
CA LEU A 229 -16.11 2.77 13.59
C LEU A 229 -16.53 3.73 14.73
N GLU A 230 -17.53 3.39 15.54
CA GLU A 230 -17.89 4.19 16.71
C GLU A 230 -16.98 3.89 17.91
N ASN A 231 -16.37 2.70 17.95
CA ASN A 231 -15.43 2.31 18.98
C ASN A 231 -14.01 2.78 18.63
N VAL A 232 -13.65 3.94 19.18
CA VAL A 232 -12.34 4.59 19.00
C VAL A 232 -11.17 3.80 19.59
N GLU A 233 -11.41 2.91 20.56
CA GLU A 233 -10.36 2.08 21.20
C GLU A 233 -9.96 0.89 20.34
N THR A 234 -10.86 0.43 19.47
CA THR A 234 -10.63 -0.74 18.60
C THR A 234 -10.41 -0.37 17.14
N THR A 235 -10.88 0.82 16.73
CA THR A 235 -10.69 1.33 15.37
C THR A 235 -9.38 2.10 15.27
N HIS A 236 -8.49 1.64 14.38
CA HIS A 236 -7.17 2.23 14.18
C HIS A 236 -6.91 2.47 12.69
N TYR A 237 -6.34 3.62 12.37
CA TYR A 237 -5.75 3.91 11.07
C TYR A 237 -4.24 4.11 11.22
N THR A 238 -3.50 4.25 10.11
CA THR A 238 -2.05 4.44 10.16
C THR A 238 -1.65 5.91 10.00
N TYR A 239 -0.65 6.36 10.76
CA TYR A 239 -0.12 7.74 10.71
C TYR A 239 1.11 7.82 9.79
N ILE A 240 1.68 6.66 9.48
CA ILE A 240 2.88 6.48 8.68
C ILE A 240 2.59 5.49 7.54
N GLU A 241 3.46 5.49 6.54
CA GLU A 241 3.49 4.42 5.55
C GLU A 241 3.82 3.07 6.22
N LEU A 242 3.18 2.00 5.76
CA LEU A 242 3.29 0.65 6.34
C LEU A 242 4.52 -0.20 5.92
N PRO A 243 5.19 0.02 4.75
CA PRO A 243 6.35 -0.77 4.35
C PRO A 243 7.53 -0.85 5.34
N PRO A 244 7.91 0.21 6.06
CA PRO A 244 9.08 0.15 6.94
C PRO A 244 8.99 -0.97 8.00
N CYS A 245 10.14 -1.50 8.43
CA CYS A 245 10.21 -2.55 9.46
C CYS A 245 9.90 -2.00 10.87
N LYS A 246 9.72 -2.87 11.87
CA LYS A 246 9.36 -2.48 13.26
C LYS A 246 10.24 -1.36 13.81
N ILE A 247 11.55 -1.47 13.63
CA ILE A 247 12.52 -0.48 14.13
C ILE A 247 12.33 0.88 13.45
N GLN A 248 12.18 0.89 12.11
CA GLN A 248 11.94 2.12 11.36
C GLN A 248 10.59 2.76 11.75
N ARG A 249 9.51 1.98 11.87
CA ARG A 249 8.18 2.49 12.25
C ARG A 249 8.20 3.13 13.64
N ARG A 250 8.78 2.45 14.64
CA ARG A 250 8.91 3.01 16.00
C ARG A 250 9.76 4.27 16.03
N HIS A 251 10.82 4.33 15.24
CA HIS A 251 11.64 5.54 15.11
C HIS A 251 10.83 6.71 14.53
N MET A 252 10.13 6.51 13.41
CA MET A 252 9.29 7.54 12.77
C MET A 252 8.21 8.06 13.72
N LEU A 253 7.54 7.15 14.43
CA LEU A 253 6.48 7.50 15.39
C LEU A 253 7.02 8.27 16.59
N LYS A 254 8.19 7.86 17.10
CA LYS A 254 8.84 8.55 18.23
C LYS A 254 9.34 9.94 17.85
N GLU A 255 9.90 10.11 16.66
CA GLU A 255 10.44 11.41 16.21
C GLU A 255 9.33 12.43 15.93
N THR A 256 8.23 12.01 15.30
CA THR A 256 7.18 12.96 14.87
C THR A 256 6.02 13.07 15.86
N TRP A 257 5.66 11.97 16.52
CA TRP A 257 4.51 11.90 17.44
C TRP A 257 4.89 11.59 18.89
N TYR A 258 6.18 11.51 19.23
CA TYR A 258 6.66 11.37 20.62
C TYR A 258 6.10 10.16 21.40
N PHE A 259 5.73 9.06 20.72
CA PHE A 259 5.30 7.82 21.37
C PHE A 259 5.97 6.58 20.78
N GLU A 260 5.99 5.49 21.55
CA GLU A 260 6.40 4.17 21.09
C GLU A 260 5.18 3.29 20.82
N CYS A 261 5.12 2.69 19.62
CA CYS A 261 3.98 1.88 19.20
C CYS A 261 4.06 0.43 19.70
N HIS A 262 3.00 0.00 20.38
CA HIS A 262 2.80 -1.36 20.91
C HIS A 262 1.58 -2.06 20.29
N CYS A 263 1.20 -1.69 19.06
CA CYS A 263 0.08 -2.33 18.38
C CYS A 263 0.39 -3.80 18.01
N GLU A 264 -0.65 -4.54 17.59
CA GLU A 264 -0.56 -5.97 17.22
C GLU A 264 0.66 -6.29 16.35
N ARG A 265 0.93 -5.54 15.27
CA ARG A 265 2.08 -5.81 14.39
C ARG A 265 3.43 -5.46 15.02
N CYS A 266 3.50 -4.45 15.88
CA CYS A 266 4.75 -4.13 16.57
C CYS A 266 5.11 -5.17 17.63
N GLU A 267 4.12 -5.88 18.18
CA GLU A 267 4.34 -6.96 19.15
C GLU A 267 4.33 -8.37 18.52
N ASP A 268 3.98 -8.48 17.24
CA ASP A 268 4.01 -9.72 16.45
C ASP A 268 5.47 -10.18 16.20
N PRO A 269 5.93 -11.30 16.79
CA PRO A 269 7.29 -11.84 16.57
C PRO A 269 7.51 -12.28 15.13
N GLU A 270 6.43 -12.53 14.37
CA GLU A 270 6.58 -12.84 12.96
C GLU A 270 7.09 -11.63 12.19
N ASP A 271 6.77 -10.38 12.54
CA ASP A 271 7.20 -9.15 11.83
C ASP A 271 8.74 -9.03 11.73
N ASN A 272 9.49 -9.69 12.63
CA ASN A 272 10.96 -9.73 12.60
C ASN A 272 11.52 -10.45 11.35
N TRP A 273 10.70 -11.22 10.63
CA TRP A 273 11.05 -11.79 9.32
C TRP A 273 11.42 -10.73 8.27
N LEU A 274 10.86 -9.52 8.39
CA LEU A 274 11.12 -8.38 7.50
C LEU A 274 12.56 -7.86 7.58
N THR A 275 13.31 -8.30 8.59
CA THR A 275 14.72 -7.98 8.82
C THR A 275 15.59 -9.23 8.92
N ALA A 276 15.06 -10.38 8.48
CA ALA A 276 15.82 -11.62 8.46
C ALA A 276 16.98 -11.56 7.45
N VAL A 277 17.92 -12.48 7.63
CA VAL A 277 19.08 -12.68 6.76
C VAL A 277 19.09 -14.09 6.19
N ILE A 278 19.77 -14.30 5.08
CA ILE A 278 19.99 -15.63 4.53
C ILE A 278 21.08 -16.33 5.34
N CYS A 279 20.89 -17.61 5.65
CA CYS A 279 21.94 -18.40 6.30
C CYS A 279 23.10 -18.66 5.31
N PRO A 280 24.35 -18.25 5.63
CA PRO A 280 25.49 -18.37 4.73
C PRO A 280 25.89 -19.84 4.47
N VAL A 281 25.60 -20.74 5.42
CA VAL A 281 25.87 -22.17 5.29
C VAL A 281 24.81 -22.89 4.46
N CYS A 282 23.53 -22.52 4.61
CA CYS A 282 22.47 -23.15 3.83
C CYS A 282 22.54 -22.77 2.35
N ILE A 283 22.78 -21.50 2.04
CA ILE A 283 22.90 -21.02 0.65
C ILE A 283 24.13 -21.60 -0.06
N SER A 284 25.22 -21.87 0.67
CA SER A 284 26.42 -22.48 0.09
C SER A 284 26.27 -23.99 -0.14
N LYS A 285 25.48 -24.68 0.69
CA LYS A 285 25.26 -26.14 0.58
C LYS A 285 24.08 -26.53 -0.31
N SER A 286 23.13 -25.62 -0.52
CA SER A 286 21.92 -25.85 -1.30
C SER A 286 21.43 -24.54 -1.90
N GLU A 287 20.73 -24.58 -3.04
CA GLU A 287 20.03 -23.39 -3.58
C GLU A 287 18.84 -22.93 -2.70
N PHE A 288 18.69 -23.50 -1.50
CA PHE A 288 17.65 -23.11 -0.57
C PHE A 288 18.09 -21.91 0.27
N HIS A 289 17.32 -20.82 0.16
CA HIS A 289 17.52 -19.59 0.90
C HIS A 289 16.86 -19.67 2.28
N LYS A 290 17.47 -20.41 3.23
CA LYS A 290 16.96 -20.44 4.61
C LYS A 290 17.17 -19.08 5.24
N THR A 291 16.10 -18.45 5.72
CA THR A 291 16.20 -17.19 6.47
C THR A 291 16.38 -17.41 7.98
N VAL A 292 17.02 -16.44 8.63
CA VAL A 292 17.30 -16.42 10.07
C VAL A 292 16.95 -15.02 10.60
N LYS A 293 16.10 -14.96 11.64
CA LYS A 293 15.71 -13.69 12.27
C LYS A 293 16.90 -13.11 13.07
N LEU A 294 17.07 -11.79 13.02
CA LEU A 294 18.14 -11.08 13.77
C LEU A 294 17.66 -10.39 15.04
N HIS A 295 16.35 -10.25 15.20
CA HIS A 295 15.73 -9.46 16.25
C HIS A 295 14.60 -10.26 16.90
N GLY A 296 14.30 -9.91 18.15
CA GLY A 296 13.32 -10.59 18.97
C GLY A 296 13.95 -11.69 19.85
N PRO A 297 13.30 -12.05 20.97
CA PRO A 297 13.76 -13.16 21.82
C PRO A 297 13.94 -14.48 21.06
N GLU A 298 13.12 -14.70 20.02
CA GLU A 298 13.14 -15.88 19.16
C GLU A 298 14.35 -15.96 18.22
N ALA A 299 15.10 -14.87 18.04
CA ALA A 299 16.32 -14.88 17.25
C ALA A 299 17.49 -15.58 17.98
N TYR A 300 17.46 -15.60 19.31
CA TYR A 300 18.56 -16.10 20.13
C TYR A 300 18.31 -17.55 20.56
N ALA A 301 19.21 -18.44 20.17
CA ALA A 301 19.22 -19.81 20.68
C ALA A 301 19.53 -19.86 22.19
N ASN A 302 20.27 -18.87 22.68
CA ASN A 302 20.61 -18.71 24.09
C ASN A 302 20.50 -17.22 24.48
N PRO A 303 19.58 -16.86 25.42
CA PRO A 303 19.37 -15.47 25.84
C PRO A 303 20.55 -14.82 26.56
N GLN A 304 21.47 -15.60 27.14
CA GLN A 304 22.64 -15.08 27.86
C GLN A 304 23.82 -14.80 26.91
N THR A 305 24.05 -15.69 25.93
CA THR A 305 25.15 -15.53 24.96
C THR A 305 24.75 -14.66 23.76
N LEU A 306 23.45 -14.49 23.53
CA LEU A 306 22.86 -13.83 22.36
C LEU A 306 23.32 -14.48 21.04
N GLU A 307 23.56 -15.78 21.06
CA GLU A 307 23.93 -16.55 19.88
C GLU A 307 22.71 -16.76 18.97
N ILE A 308 22.89 -16.45 17.68
CA ILE A 308 21.88 -16.66 16.64
C ILE A 308 22.26 -17.92 15.87
N VAL A 309 21.40 -18.93 15.90
CA VAL A 309 21.65 -20.25 15.30
C VAL A 309 20.62 -20.53 14.22
N CYS A 310 21.09 -20.99 13.05
CA CYS A 310 20.21 -21.43 11.99
C CYS A 310 19.52 -22.75 12.37
N ASP A 311 18.19 -22.76 12.46
CA ASP A 311 17.37 -23.92 12.83
C ASP A 311 17.47 -25.13 11.86
N ARG A 312 18.00 -24.92 10.66
CA ARG A 312 18.12 -25.96 9.62
C ARG A 312 19.48 -26.64 9.62
N CYS A 313 20.56 -25.86 9.70
CA CYS A 313 21.93 -26.39 9.64
C CYS A 313 22.64 -26.40 10.99
N ASN A 314 22.01 -25.85 12.03
CA ASN A 314 22.51 -25.72 13.39
C ASN A 314 23.84 -24.94 13.50
N ASN A 315 24.19 -24.17 12.48
CA ASN A 315 25.37 -23.30 12.50
C ASN A 315 25.03 -21.97 13.18
N THR A 316 25.87 -21.57 14.13
CA THR A 316 25.83 -20.23 14.72
C THR A 316 26.28 -19.19 13.69
N LEU A 317 25.54 -18.11 13.53
CA LEU A 317 25.91 -17.01 12.64
C LEU A 317 27.06 -16.20 13.26
N GLU A 318 28.12 -15.99 12.49
CA GLU A 318 29.26 -15.17 12.89
C GLU A 318 28.84 -13.70 13.07
N ARG A 319 29.46 -13.01 14.04
CA ARG A 319 29.12 -11.61 14.34
C ARG A 319 29.42 -10.70 13.16
N GLU A 320 30.54 -10.95 12.47
CA GLU A 320 30.97 -10.24 11.27
C GLU A 320 29.92 -10.34 10.15
N TYR A 321 29.31 -11.52 9.98
CA TYR A 321 28.23 -11.73 9.01
C TYR A 321 26.96 -10.97 9.40
N ILE A 322 26.60 -10.97 10.69
CA ILE A 322 25.45 -10.19 11.20
C ILE A 322 25.70 -8.69 10.98
N PHE A 323 26.90 -8.19 11.27
CA PHE A 323 27.26 -6.80 11.03
C PHE A 323 27.21 -6.43 9.54
N LEU A 324 27.70 -7.30 8.65
CA LEU A 324 27.59 -7.10 7.20
C LEU A 324 26.13 -6.95 6.77
N ALA A 325 25.22 -7.78 7.30
CA ALA A 325 23.81 -7.69 6.96
C ALA A 325 23.16 -6.39 7.46
N LEU A 326 23.45 -5.98 8.71
CA LEU A 326 22.94 -4.74 9.29
C LEU A 326 23.49 -3.51 8.56
N ASP A 327 24.77 -3.53 8.19
CA ASP A 327 25.39 -2.48 7.39
C ASP A 327 24.77 -2.41 5.98
N GLY A 328 24.47 -3.57 5.37
CA GLY A 328 23.75 -3.62 4.11
C GLY A 328 22.38 -2.97 4.17
N MET A 329 21.57 -3.27 5.20
CA MET A 329 20.27 -2.62 5.41
C MET A 329 20.42 -1.10 5.58
N ARG A 330 21.42 -0.65 6.36
CA ARG A 330 21.71 0.77 6.56
C ARG A 330 22.14 1.44 5.26
N THR A 331 22.98 0.78 4.47
CA THR A 331 23.47 1.29 3.18
C THR A 331 22.32 1.44 2.19
N ILE A 332 21.46 0.43 2.04
CA ILE A 332 20.27 0.49 1.19
C ILE A 332 19.36 1.66 1.58
N ARG A 333 19.10 1.84 2.89
CA ARG A 333 18.32 2.97 3.39
C ARG A 333 18.92 4.31 2.96
N LYS A 334 20.21 4.51 3.21
CA LYS A 334 20.91 5.74 2.82
C LYS A 334 20.87 5.96 1.32
N THR A 335 21.06 4.90 0.53
CA THR A 335 20.98 4.95 -0.93
C THR A 335 19.63 5.48 -1.40
N ILE A 336 18.52 5.09 -0.77
CA ILE A 336 17.19 5.61 -1.10
C ILE A 336 17.05 7.07 -0.65
N GLU A 337 17.48 7.39 0.57
CA GLU A 337 17.32 8.73 1.16
C GLU A 337 18.15 9.80 0.44
N SER A 338 19.34 9.47 -0.07
CA SER A 338 20.26 10.43 -0.70
C SER A 338 20.33 10.33 -2.23
N ALA A 339 19.48 9.51 -2.85
CA ALA A 339 19.62 9.21 -4.28
C ALA A 339 19.44 10.47 -5.15
N GLU A 340 18.43 11.27 -4.82
CA GLU A 340 18.07 12.49 -5.57
C GLU A 340 19.12 13.60 -5.40
N ASP A 341 19.88 13.58 -4.30
CA ASP A 341 21.02 14.47 -4.10
C ASP A 341 22.22 14.10 -5.01
N VAL A 342 22.31 12.83 -5.40
CA VAL A 342 23.42 12.29 -6.21
C VAL A 342 23.16 12.44 -7.70
N SER A 343 21.95 12.09 -8.17
CA SER A 343 21.57 12.22 -9.57
C SER A 343 20.06 12.32 -9.73
N THR A 344 19.62 13.12 -10.70
CA THR A 344 18.21 13.17 -11.13
C THR A 344 17.96 12.29 -12.36
N GLU A 345 19.01 11.72 -12.96
CA GLU A 345 18.92 10.94 -14.19
C GLU A 345 18.39 9.52 -13.91
N PRO A 346 17.24 9.12 -14.50
CA PRO A 346 16.60 7.84 -14.17
C PRO A 346 17.48 6.61 -14.41
N VAL A 347 18.34 6.66 -15.42
CA VAL A 347 19.27 5.56 -15.75
C VAL A 347 20.34 5.40 -14.67
N GLU A 348 20.87 6.50 -14.16
CA GLU A 348 21.90 6.48 -13.13
C GLU A 348 21.32 6.04 -11.78
N LEU A 349 20.16 6.58 -11.42
CA LEU A 349 19.42 6.15 -10.22
C LEU A 349 19.11 4.65 -10.25
N LEU A 350 18.65 4.13 -11.39
CA LEU A 350 18.36 2.70 -11.53
C LEU A 350 19.63 1.85 -11.36
N LYS A 351 20.78 2.28 -11.91
CA LYS A 351 22.07 1.60 -11.72
C LYS A 351 22.50 1.60 -10.26
N ILE A 352 22.34 2.72 -9.56
CA ILE A 352 22.66 2.84 -8.13
C ILE A 352 21.83 1.83 -7.32
N TYR A 353 20.52 1.80 -7.56
CA TYR A 353 19.62 0.87 -6.85
C TYR A 353 19.89 -0.59 -7.18
N GLN A 354 20.12 -0.91 -8.46
CA GLN A 354 20.50 -2.27 -8.88
C GLN A 354 21.82 -2.71 -8.24
N GLY A 355 22.82 -1.81 -8.19
CA GLY A 355 24.11 -2.08 -7.54
C GLY A 355 23.96 -2.39 -6.06
N ALA A 356 23.13 -1.63 -5.33
CA ALA A 356 22.84 -1.89 -3.92
C ALA A 356 22.14 -3.25 -3.73
N LEU A 357 21.16 -3.58 -4.57
CA LEU A 357 20.46 -4.87 -4.52
C LEU A 357 21.43 -6.04 -4.77
N MET A 358 22.22 -5.98 -5.85
CA MET A 358 23.18 -7.03 -6.21
C MET A 358 24.28 -7.22 -5.17
N SER A 359 24.67 -6.15 -4.46
CA SER A 359 25.70 -6.23 -3.42
C SER A 359 25.28 -7.07 -2.22
N TYR A 360 23.98 -7.14 -1.92
CA TYR A 360 23.46 -7.76 -0.71
C TYR A 360 22.48 -8.92 -0.96
N GLU A 361 22.19 -9.30 -2.20
CA GLU A 361 21.21 -10.36 -2.53
C GLU A 361 21.58 -11.75 -1.99
N ARG A 362 22.86 -11.99 -1.67
CA ARG A 362 23.35 -13.22 -1.02
C ARG A 362 23.26 -13.18 0.50
N VAL A 363 22.94 -12.03 1.07
CA VAL A 363 22.90 -11.77 2.52
C VAL A 363 21.47 -11.52 2.98
N LEU A 364 20.70 -10.77 2.21
CA LEU A 364 19.33 -10.38 2.55
C LEU A 364 18.32 -11.10 1.63
N PRO A 365 17.22 -11.67 2.16
CA PRO A 365 16.16 -12.23 1.33
C PRO A 365 15.39 -11.12 0.61
N MET A 366 14.79 -11.40 -0.55
CA MET A 366 13.98 -10.44 -1.31
C MET A 366 12.78 -9.89 -0.53
N SER A 367 12.33 -10.61 0.50
CA SER A 367 11.27 -10.19 1.41
C SER A 367 11.71 -9.20 2.49
N ASN A 368 13.01 -8.91 2.58
CA ASN A 368 13.53 -7.93 3.53
C ASN A 368 12.95 -6.54 3.23
N ALA A 369 12.47 -5.84 4.27
CA ALA A 369 11.78 -4.57 4.12
C ALA A 369 12.64 -3.49 3.43
N TYR A 370 13.97 -3.52 3.60
CA TYR A 370 14.87 -2.58 2.95
C TYR A 370 14.97 -2.85 1.43
N PHE A 371 15.01 -4.12 1.03
CA PHE A 371 14.91 -4.50 -0.38
C PHE A 371 13.55 -4.17 -0.98
N CYS A 372 12.45 -4.41 -0.27
CA CYS A 372 11.14 -4.05 -0.77
C CYS A 372 10.98 -2.52 -0.95
N GLN A 373 11.55 -1.71 -0.05
CA GLN A 373 11.61 -0.25 -0.20
C GLN A 373 12.46 0.17 -1.41
N LEU A 374 13.62 -0.47 -1.60
CA LEU A 374 14.49 -0.22 -2.75
C LEU A 374 13.80 -0.57 -4.08
N ILE A 375 13.13 -1.72 -4.14
CA ILE A 375 12.36 -2.16 -5.32
C ILE A 375 11.20 -1.18 -5.59
N ALA A 376 10.49 -0.73 -4.56
CA ALA A 376 9.44 0.27 -4.70
C ALA A 376 9.97 1.58 -5.31
N ALA A 377 11.19 2.00 -4.96
CA ALA A 377 11.86 3.16 -5.57
C ALA A 377 12.31 2.91 -7.02
N MET A 378 12.61 1.65 -7.40
CA MET A 378 13.01 1.28 -8.76
C MET A 378 11.84 1.25 -9.76
N ILE A 379 10.65 0.79 -9.34
CA ILE A 379 9.50 0.57 -10.24
C ILE A 379 9.15 1.82 -11.08
N PRO A 380 9.03 3.04 -10.50
CA PRO A 380 8.74 4.24 -11.28
C PRO A 380 9.81 4.59 -12.31
N LEU A 381 11.08 4.24 -12.05
CA LEU A 381 12.21 4.55 -12.93
C LEU A 381 12.19 3.70 -14.20
N ILE A 382 11.69 2.47 -14.15
CA ILE A 382 11.60 1.56 -15.32
C ILE A 382 10.81 2.21 -16.48
N SER A 383 9.78 3.00 -16.16
CA SER A 383 8.99 3.73 -17.17
C SER A 383 9.75 4.88 -17.85
N ARG A 384 10.83 5.37 -17.23
CA ARG A 384 11.62 6.54 -17.65
C ARG A 384 12.94 6.17 -18.34
N VAL A 385 13.28 4.89 -18.38
CA VAL A 385 14.50 4.39 -19.03
C VAL A 385 14.20 3.91 -20.46
N SER A 386 15.16 4.10 -21.36
CA SER A 386 15.09 3.59 -22.73
C SER A 386 15.17 2.06 -22.72
N MET A 387 14.06 1.40 -23.05
CA MET A 387 13.91 -0.05 -23.12
C MET A 387 12.88 -0.35 -24.22
N THR A 388 12.95 -1.54 -24.82
CA THR A 388 11.82 -2.01 -25.63
C THR A 388 10.58 -2.18 -24.76
N LYS A 389 9.39 -2.11 -25.37
CA LYS A 389 8.13 -2.32 -24.64
C LYS A 389 8.15 -3.64 -23.86
N LYS A 390 8.61 -4.73 -24.49
CA LYS A 390 8.64 -6.06 -23.87
C LYS A 390 9.59 -6.12 -22.68
N GLU A 391 10.81 -5.60 -22.81
CA GLU A 391 11.79 -5.58 -21.71
C GLU A 391 11.27 -4.77 -20.53
N ARG A 392 10.65 -3.62 -20.79
CA ARG A 392 10.05 -2.77 -19.74
C ARG A 392 8.99 -3.52 -18.95
N LEU A 393 8.06 -4.18 -19.66
CA LEU A 393 6.96 -4.93 -19.03
C LEU A 393 7.49 -6.09 -18.17
N VAL A 394 8.45 -6.85 -18.69
CA VAL A 394 9.06 -7.98 -17.98
C VAL A 394 9.84 -7.49 -16.75
N ALA A 395 10.63 -6.42 -16.88
CA ALA A 395 11.40 -5.86 -15.78
C ALA A 395 10.49 -5.32 -14.66
N SER A 396 9.43 -4.59 -15.00
CA SER A 396 8.45 -4.13 -14.02
C SER A 396 7.75 -5.29 -13.33
N LEU A 397 7.33 -6.32 -14.08
CA LEU A 397 6.62 -7.46 -13.53
C LEU A 397 7.50 -8.27 -12.57
N ASP A 398 8.78 -8.48 -12.91
CA ASP A 398 9.75 -9.15 -12.04
C ASP A 398 9.92 -8.40 -10.70
N LEU A 399 10.03 -7.08 -10.73
CA LEU A 399 10.09 -6.25 -9.51
C LEU A 399 8.81 -6.37 -8.66
N HIS A 400 7.63 -6.31 -9.29
CA HIS A 400 6.37 -6.49 -8.55
C HIS A 400 6.24 -7.89 -7.94
N PHE A 401 6.67 -8.93 -8.66
CA PHE A 401 6.63 -10.31 -8.20
C PHE A 401 7.53 -10.52 -6.97
N LYS A 402 8.74 -9.93 -6.96
CA LYS A 402 9.66 -9.98 -5.82
C LYS A 402 9.06 -9.37 -4.54
N CYS A 403 8.23 -8.34 -4.67
CA CYS A 403 7.61 -7.65 -3.53
C CYS A 403 6.21 -8.17 -3.16
N GLU A 404 5.58 -9.03 -3.97
CA GLU A 404 4.20 -9.48 -3.71
C GLU A 404 4.01 -10.12 -2.31
N PRO A 405 4.88 -11.04 -1.84
CA PRO A 405 4.72 -11.63 -0.50
C PRO A 405 4.75 -10.59 0.60
N PHE A 406 5.63 -9.60 0.47
CA PHE A 406 5.75 -8.47 1.39
C PHE A 406 4.48 -7.59 1.36
N VAL A 407 3.99 -7.23 0.17
CA VAL A 407 2.76 -6.44 0.01
C VAL A 407 1.57 -7.13 0.66
N ARG A 408 1.41 -8.45 0.46
CA ARG A 408 0.33 -9.23 1.07
C ARG A 408 0.41 -9.26 2.59
N TYR A 409 1.63 -9.38 3.15
CA TYR A 409 1.85 -9.39 4.59
C TYR A 409 1.59 -8.03 5.25
N VAL A 410 2.13 -6.95 4.64
CA VAL A 410 2.07 -5.59 5.19
C VAL A 410 0.67 -5.00 5.09
N TYR A 411 -0.02 -5.23 3.97
CA TYR A 411 -1.33 -4.67 3.68
C TYR A 411 -2.44 -5.73 3.84
N ARG A 412 -2.93 -5.89 5.07
CA ARG A 412 -4.04 -6.80 5.41
C ARG A 412 -5.40 -6.30 4.92
N TYR A 413 -6.41 -7.17 4.96
CA TYR A 413 -7.79 -6.82 4.63
C TYR A 413 -7.95 -6.14 3.25
N ALA A 414 -8.98 -5.32 3.08
CA ALA A 414 -9.23 -4.57 1.86
C ALA A 414 -8.37 -3.29 1.76
N HIS A 415 -7.06 -3.33 2.01
CA HIS A 415 -6.22 -2.13 1.95
C HIS A 415 -5.95 -1.66 0.51
N PRO A 416 -6.06 -0.34 0.20
CA PRO A 416 -6.00 0.17 -1.18
C PRO A 416 -4.61 0.02 -1.81
N SER A 417 -3.52 0.17 -1.05
CA SER A 417 -2.16 -0.04 -1.59
C SER A 417 -1.93 -1.46 -2.12
N LYS A 418 -2.57 -2.47 -1.51
CA LYS A 418 -2.55 -3.85 -2.03
C LYS A 418 -3.30 -3.95 -3.35
N ALA A 419 -4.47 -3.33 -3.43
CA ALA A 419 -5.25 -3.30 -4.65
C ALA A 419 -4.55 -2.56 -5.79
N MET A 420 -3.84 -1.47 -5.50
CA MET A 420 -3.03 -0.75 -6.48
C MET A 420 -1.87 -1.60 -7.01
N HIS A 421 -1.17 -2.32 -6.13
CA HIS A 421 -0.11 -3.25 -6.55
C HIS A 421 -0.67 -4.35 -7.48
N PHE A 422 -1.81 -4.94 -7.14
CA PHE A 422 -2.45 -5.96 -7.99
C PHE A 422 -3.02 -5.39 -9.28
N LEU A 423 -3.54 -4.17 -9.28
CA LEU A 423 -3.94 -3.49 -10.52
C LEU A 423 -2.74 -3.34 -11.46
N GLN A 424 -1.59 -2.90 -10.96
CA GLN A 424 -0.37 -2.75 -11.74
C GLN A 424 0.12 -4.10 -12.29
N MET A 425 0.18 -5.14 -11.45
CA MET A 425 0.53 -6.50 -11.90
C MET A 425 -0.43 -7.00 -12.98
N GLY A 426 -1.74 -6.80 -12.78
CA GLY A 426 -2.78 -7.19 -13.73
C GLY A 426 -2.64 -6.50 -15.08
N GLN A 427 -2.37 -5.20 -15.09
CA GLN A 427 -2.11 -4.43 -16.32
C GLN A 427 -0.86 -4.94 -17.05
N LEU A 428 0.23 -5.20 -16.32
CA LEU A 428 1.46 -5.74 -16.90
C LEU A 428 1.22 -7.11 -17.54
N HIS A 429 0.47 -7.99 -16.88
CA HIS A 429 0.10 -9.29 -17.44
C HIS A 429 -0.80 -9.19 -18.67
N LEU A 430 -1.77 -8.27 -18.69
CA LEU A 430 -2.60 -8.00 -19.87
C LEU A 430 -1.74 -7.57 -21.06
N GLU A 431 -0.81 -6.64 -20.84
CA GLU A 431 0.07 -6.16 -21.90
C GLU A 431 1.07 -7.22 -22.39
N LEU A 432 1.35 -8.24 -21.57
CA LEU A 432 2.15 -9.41 -21.93
C LEU A 432 1.30 -10.58 -22.49
N HIS A 433 -0.01 -10.38 -22.69
CA HIS A 433 -0.95 -11.40 -23.15
C HIS A 433 -1.03 -12.64 -22.23
N ASN A 434 -0.78 -12.46 -20.94
CA ASN A 434 -1.00 -13.48 -19.92
C ASN A 434 -2.33 -13.24 -19.21
N ASP A 435 -3.42 -13.52 -19.92
CA ASP A 435 -4.79 -13.20 -19.47
C ASP A 435 -5.19 -13.94 -18.18
N LYS A 436 -4.60 -15.12 -17.93
CA LYS A 436 -4.89 -15.94 -16.74
C LYS A 436 -4.41 -15.24 -15.47
N ASP A 437 -3.14 -14.85 -15.43
CA ASP A 437 -2.59 -14.16 -14.27
C ASP A 437 -3.12 -12.73 -14.18
N ALA A 438 -3.36 -12.06 -15.32
CA ALA A 438 -4.06 -10.78 -15.35
C ALA A 438 -5.41 -10.85 -14.63
N ALA A 439 -6.27 -11.81 -15.01
CA ALA A 439 -7.58 -11.97 -14.39
C ALA A 439 -7.46 -12.23 -12.88
N ARG A 440 -6.50 -13.07 -12.46
CA ARG A 440 -6.26 -13.36 -11.03
C ARG A 440 -6.03 -12.09 -10.21
N TYR A 441 -5.10 -11.24 -10.64
CA TYR A 441 -4.79 -10.00 -9.91
C TYR A 441 -5.90 -8.95 -10.02
N LEU A 442 -6.50 -8.79 -11.20
CA LEU A 442 -7.51 -7.76 -11.44
C LEU A 442 -8.82 -8.04 -10.68
N ILE A 443 -9.20 -9.31 -10.50
CA ILE A 443 -10.33 -9.69 -9.66
C ILE A 443 -10.09 -9.26 -8.20
N GLU A 444 -8.91 -9.53 -7.67
CA GLU A 444 -8.56 -9.17 -6.29
C GLU A 444 -8.49 -7.65 -6.12
N ALA A 445 -7.86 -6.94 -7.06
CA ALA A 445 -7.79 -5.49 -7.08
C ALA A 445 -9.20 -4.85 -7.14
N HIS A 446 -10.03 -5.29 -8.08
CA HIS A 446 -11.39 -4.76 -8.26
C HIS A 446 -12.25 -4.99 -7.02
N ARG A 447 -12.18 -6.19 -6.42
CA ARG A 447 -12.94 -6.50 -5.21
C ARG A 447 -12.63 -5.54 -4.06
N ILE A 448 -11.35 -5.22 -3.86
CA ILE A 448 -10.93 -4.28 -2.80
C ILE A 448 -11.39 -2.85 -3.13
N MET A 449 -11.19 -2.39 -4.36
CA MET A 449 -11.56 -1.03 -4.78
C MET A 449 -13.08 -0.80 -4.72
N ASP A 450 -13.85 -1.76 -5.23
CA ASP A 450 -15.32 -1.71 -5.22
C ASP A 450 -15.88 -1.73 -3.81
N TYR A 451 -15.30 -2.54 -2.92
CA TYR A 451 -15.63 -2.48 -1.50
C TYR A 451 -15.36 -1.07 -0.96
N LEU A 452 -14.13 -0.59 -0.97
CA LEU A 452 -13.77 0.68 -0.34
C LEU A 452 -14.49 1.91 -0.90
N PHE A 453 -14.59 2.01 -2.22
CA PHE A 453 -14.99 3.25 -2.88
C PHE A 453 -16.34 3.15 -3.59
N GLY A 454 -16.86 1.93 -3.79
CA GLY A 454 -18.08 1.67 -4.54
C GLY A 454 -17.88 1.70 -6.06
N ALA A 455 -18.85 1.15 -6.78
CA ALA A 455 -18.79 0.97 -8.24
C ALA A 455 -18.69 2.27 -9.05
N ASP A 456 -19.12 3.40 -8.48
CA ASP A 456 -19.10 4.69 -9.18
C ASP A 456 -17.74 5.40 -9.14
N HIS A 457 -16.85 4.98 -8.24
CA HIS A 457 -15.54 5.57 -8.08
C HIS A 457 -14.63 5.29 -9.28
N PHE A 458 -13.77 6.26 -9.62
CA PHE A 458 -12.86 6.17 -10.77
C PHE A 458 -11.98 4.90 -10.71
N LEU A 459 -11.33 4.64 -9.57
CA LEU A 459 -10.48 3.45 -9.38
C LEU A 459 -11.28 2.13 -9.50
N SER A 460 -12.52 2.10 -9.01
CA SER A 460 -13.39 0.91 -9.13
C SER A 460 -13.79 0.66 -10.59
N LYS A 461 -14.13 1.72 -11.33
CA LYS A 461 -14.44 1.65 -12.77
C LYS A 461 -13.22 1.22 -13.59
N GLN A 462 -12.06 1.80 -13.29
CA GLN A 462 -10.81 1.48 -13.97
C GLN A 462 -10.45 0.00 -13.77
N THR A 463 -10.41 -0.47 -12.52
CA THR A 463 -10.10 -1.87 -12.20
C THR A 463 -11.11 -2.83 -12.82
N LYS A 464 -12.41 -2.48 -12.80
CA LYS A 464 -13.46 -3.27 -13.46
C LYS A 464 -13.23 -3.39 -14.97
N GLY A 465 -12.91 -2.29 -15.65
CA GLY A 465 -12.68 -2.29 -17.09
C GLY A 465 -11.55 -3.25 -17.51
N PHE A 466 -10.42 -3.23 -16.78
CA PHE A 466 -9.32 -4.16 -17.02
C PHE A 466 -9.72 -5.61 -16.68
N MET A 467 -10.44 -5.83 -15.57
CA MET A 467 -10.91 -7.15 -15.16
C MET A 467 -11.84 -7.77 -16.21
N ASP A 468 -12.83 -7.02 -16.69
CA ASP A 468 -13.80 -7.48 -17.70
C ASP A 468 -13.09 -7.81 -19.02
N HIS A 469 -12.07 -7.03 -19.39
CA HIS A 469 -11.23 -7.31 -20.55
C HIS A 469 -10.48 -8.64 -20.41
N ALA A 470 -9.78 -8.86 -19.29
CA ALA A 470 -9.04 -10.10 -19.02
C ALA A 470 -9.95 -11.33 -19.06
N LEU A 471 -11.13 -11.24 -18.42
CA LEU A 471 -12.11 -12.33 -18.36
C LEU A 471 -12.70 -12.64 -19.74
N SER A 472 -13.01 -11.62 -20.55
CA SER A 472 -13.50 -11.80 -21.92
C SER A 472 -12.47 -12.51 -22.79
N SER A 473 -11.20 -12.11 -22.72
CA SER A 473 -10.10 -12.76 -23.45
C SER A 473 -9.95 -14.24 -23.07
N LEU A 474 -10.02 -14.57 -21.77
CA LEU A 474 -10.00 -15.96 -21.29
C LEU A 474 -11.20 -16.77 -21.80
N MET A 475 -12.40 -16.20 -21.80
CA MET A 475 -13.59 -16.87 -22.32
C MET A 475 -13.49 -17.13 -23.83
N GLN A 476 -12.93 -16.18 -24.59
CA GLN A 476 -12.68 -16.37 -26.03
C GLN A 476 -11.64 -17.46 -26.28
N PHE A 477 -10.54 -17.48 -25.51
CA PHE A 477 -9.54 -18.54 -25.57
C PHE A 477 -10.15 -19.91 -25.27
N GLN A 478 -10.96 -20.03 -24.21
CA GLN A 478 -11.65 -21.27 -23.87
C GLN A 478 -12.57 -21.76 -24.98
N ARG A 479 -13.38 -20.87 -25.58
CA ARG A 479 -14.25 -21.23 -26.71
C ARG A 479 -13.44 -21.70 -27.92
N SER A 480 -12.36 -21.00 -28.25
CA SER A 480 -11.46 -21.38 -29.34
C SER A 480 -10.81 -22.74 -29.08
N PHE A 481 -10.31 -22.96 -27.87
CA PHE A 481 -9.69 -24.21 -27.45
C PHE A 481 -10.66 -25.39 -27.50
N VAL A 482 -11.90 -25.21 -27.02
CA VAL A 482 -12.95 -26.23 -27.13
C VAL A 482 -13.24 -26.54 -28.60
N ASN A 483 -13.40 -25.53 -29.45
CA ASN A 483 -13.62 -25.74 -30.89
C ASN A 483 -12.46 -26.48 -31.57
N VAL A 484 -11.21 -26.24 -31.15
CA VAL A 484 -10.03 -26.97 -31.65
C VAL A 484 -10.03 -28.41 -31.16
N LEU A 485 -10.32 -28.65 -29.88
CA LEU A 485 -10.41 -30.00 -29.31
C LEU A 485 -11.54 -30.83 -29.93
N GLU A 486 -12.68 -30.22 -30.24
CA GLU A 486 -13.77 -30.89 -30.95
C GLU A 486 -13.37 -31.34 -32.37
N LYS A 487 -12.45 -30.61 -33.01
CA LYS A 487 -11.88 -30.97 -34.31
C LYS A 487 -10.70 -31.94 -34.21
N ALA A 488 -10.23 -32.26 -33.01
CA ALA A 488 -9.09 -33.15 -32.75
C ALA A 488 -9.44 -34.21 -31.68
N PRO A 489 -10.25 -35.23 -32.02
CA PRO A 489 -10.81 -36.19 -31.07
C PRO A 489 -9.75 -37.02 -30.32
N GLU A 490 -8.60 -37.28 -30.94
CA GLU A 490 -7.48 -38.00 -30.32
C GLU A 490 -6.78 -37.15 -29.25
N ALA A 491 -6.56 -35.85 -29.53
CA ALA A 491 -6.00 -34.90 -28.56
C ALA A 491 -6.97 -34.64 -27.40
N LYS A 492 -8.28 -34.56 -27.68
CA LYS A 492 -9.32 -34.46 -26.65
C LYS A 492 -9.31 -35.66 -25.71
N LYS A 493 -9.24 -36.88 -26.25
CA LYS A 493 -9.19 -38.11 -25.46
C LYS A 493 -7.91 -38.20 -24.60
N ALA A 494 -6.76 -37.82 -25.16
CA ALA A 494 -5.49 -37.81 -24.42
C ALA A 494 -5.50 -36.77 -23.27
N LEU A 495 -6.12 -35.61 -23.47
CA LEU A 495 -6.30 -34.59 -22.44
C LEU A 495 -7.26 -35.05 -21.34
N GLU A 496 -8.41 -35.63 -21.71
CA GLU A 496 -9.38 -36.21 -20.78
C GLU A 496 -8.73 -37.31 -19.92
N GLU A 497 -7.93 -38.20 -20.52
CA GLU A 497 -7.18 -39.24 -19.80
C GLU A 497 -6.14 -38.68 -18.83
N ARG A 498 -5.52 -37.54 -19.15
CA ARG A 498 -4.56 -36.86 -18.27
C ARG A 498 -5.24 -36.21 -17.07
N LEU A 499 -6.41 -35.59 -17.26
CA LEU A 499 -7.18 -34.87 -16.24
C LEU A 499 -7.85 -35.80 -15.20
N LEU A 500 -7.99 -37.09 -15.48
CA LEU A 500 -8.53 -38.06 -14.52
C LEU A 500 -7.63 -38.16 -13.27
N THR A 501 -8.26 -38.10 -12.10
CA THR A 501 -7.63 -38.38 -10.81
C THR A 501 -7.14 -39.83 -10.73
N LYS A 502 -6.27 -40.15 -9.75
CA LYS A 502 -5.76 -41.53 -9.55
C LYS A 502 -6.90 -42.54 -9.34
N GLU A 503 -7.99 -42.12 -8.70
CA GLU A 503 -9.17 -42.96 -8.43
C GLU A 503 -10.01 -43.18 -9.69
N GLU A 504 -10.22 -42.14 -10.50
CA GLU A 504 -10.95 -42.24 -11.77
C GLU A 504 -10.16 -43.07 -12.80
N LYS A 505 -8.83 -42.92 -12.85
CA LYS A 505 -7.95 -43.78 -13.66
C LYS A 505 -8.04 -45.26 -13.26
N LYS A 506 -8.22 -45.53 -11.96
CA LYS A 506 -8.41 -46.89 -11.44
C LYS A 506 -9.79 -47.44 -11.81
N ALA A 507 -10.85 -46.63 -11.65
CA ALA A 507 -12.22 -46.99 -12.04
C ALA A 507 -12.34 -47.29 -13.54
N LEU A 508 -11.66 -46.51 -14.39
CA LEU A 508 -11.63 -46.72 -15.85
C LEU A 508 -10.95 -48.06 -16.20
N LYS A 509 -9.80 -48.36 -15.60
CA LYS A 509 -9.08 -49.63 -15.77
C LYS A 509 -9.91 -50.84 -15.29
N ASP A 510 -10.64 -50.68 -14.20
CA ASP A 510 -11.51 -51.74 -13.66
C ASP A 510 -12.75 -51.95 -14.55
N ALA A 511 -13.32 -50.87 -15.10
CA ALA A 511 -14.39 -50.94 -16.09
C ALA A 511 -13.94 -51.62 -17.39
N GLU A 512 -12.73 -51.31 -17.89
CA GLU A 512 -12.14 -51.96 -19.07
C GLU A 512 -11.84 -53.44 -18.83
N LYS A 513 -11.31 -53.80 -17.65
CA LYS A 513 -11.12 -55.21 -17.26
C LYS A 513 -12.46 -55.95 -17.21
N ASN A 514 -13.52 -55.32 -16.70
CA ASN A 514 -14.86 -55.91 -16.66
C ASN A 514 -15.49 -56.02 -18.06
N LYS A 515 -15.20 -55.08 -18.97
CA LYS A 515 -15.64 -55.11 -20.37
C LYS A 515 -14.90 -56.21 -21.16
N LYS A 516 -13.58 -56.37 -20.96
CA LYS A 516 -12.77 -57.49 -21.51
C LYS A 516 -13.23 -58.85 -20.95
N LYS A 517 -13.57 -58.94 -19.66
CA LYS A 517 -14.16 -60.16 -19.06
C LYS A 517 -15.54 -60.50 -19.65
N ARG A 518 -16.39 -59.50 -19.91
CA ARG A 518 -17.70 -59.69 -20.59
C ARG A 518 -17.53 -60.10 -22.05
N ASN A 519 -16.58 -59.52 -22.78
CA ASN A 519 -16.31 -59.87 -24.18
C ASN A 519 -15.64 -61.25 -24.31
N ASN A 520 -14.75 -61.65 -23.40
CA ASN A 520 -14.22 -63.02 -23.36
C ASN A 520 -15.29 -64.07 -23.00
N LYS A 521 -16.31 -63.69 -22.21
CA LYS A 521 -17.48 -64.56 -21.94
C LYS A 521 -18.40 -64.70 -23.16
N LYS A 522 -18.46 -63.70 -24.05
CA LYS A 522 -19.17 -63.76 -25.34
C LYS A 522 -18.38 -64.49 -26.43
N ASN A 523 -17.05 -64.30 -26.50
CA ASN A 523 -16.18 -64.95 -27.49
C ASN A 523 -15.89 -66.42 -27.17
N LYS A 524 -16.15 -66.91 -25.95
CA LYS A 524 -16.17 -68.35 -25.66
C LYS A 524 -17.39 -69.09 -26.24
N LYS A 525 -18.36 -68.38 -26.84
CA LYS A 525 -19.52 -68.97 -27.54
C LYS A 525 -19.41 -68.98 -29.07
N HIS A 526 -18.39 -68.35 -29.64
CA HIS A 526 -18.12 -68.39 -31.08
C HIS A 526 -16.61 -68.47 -31.31
N ALA A 527 -16.08 -69.69 -31.33
CA ALA A 527 -14.69 -69.96 -31.69
C ALA A 527 -14.65 -71.16 -32.65
N GLU A 528 -14.78 -70.85 -33.94
CA GLU A 528 -14.34 -71.59 -35.13
C GLU A 528 -14.50 -70.52 -36.24
N THR A 529 -13.51 -69.97 -36.93
CA THR A 529 -12.25 -70.50 -37.46
C THR A 529 -11.33 -69.32 -37.87
N ASN A 530 -10.05 -69.65 -38.06
CA ASN A 530 -9.02 -69.02 -38.90
C ASN A 530 -8.21 -67.79 -38.45
N LYS A 531 -6.90 -68.08 -38.38
CA LYS A 531 -5.72 -67.20 -38.38
C LYS A 531 -5.68 -66.29 -39.61
N LYS A 532 -5.12 -65.08 -39.44
CA LYS A 532 -3.98 -64.58 -40.24
C LYS A 532 -3.34 -63.32 -39.61
N THR A 533 -2.04 -63.27 -39.81
CA THR A 533 -0.99 -62.30 -39.48
C THR A 533 -1.16 -60.93 -40.13
N ILE A 534 -0.50 -59.89 -39.59
CA ILE A 534 0.55 -59.06 -40.25
C ILE A 534 0.94 -57.87 -39.30
N ASP A 535 2.26 -57.65 -39.20
CA ASP A 535 3.00 -56.50 -38.63
C ASP A 535 2.62 -55.17 -39.34
N ASP A 536 2.96 -53.95 -38.94
CA ASP A 536 4.29 -53.37 -38.68
C ASP A 536 4.14 -51.90 -38.20
N ASP A 537 5.24 -51.40 -37.64
CA ASP A 537 5.68 -50.01 -37.57
C ASP A 537 5.02 -49.00 -36.61
N LEU A 538 5.56 -49.02 -35.39
CA LEU A 538 5.70 -47.86 -34.50
C LEU A 538 6.94 -47.06 -34.90
N GLY A 539 6.74 -46.00 -35.68
CA GLY A 539 7.70 -44.92 -35.84
C GLY A 539 7.49 -43.86 -34.75
N ASP A 540 8.58 -43.53 -34.05
CA ASP A 540 8.71 -42.55 -32.98
C ASP A 540 8.25 -41.13 -33.34
N LEU A 541 7.58 -40.45 -32.40
CA LEU A 541 7.87 -39.07 -31.96
C LEU A 541 7.02 -38.73 -30.73
N PRO A 542 7.63 -38.46 -29.55
CA PRO A 542 7.31 -37.20 -28.89
C PRO A 542 8.47 -36.59 -28.06
N GLU A 543 9.06 -35.52 -28.58
CA GLU A 543 9.68 -34.44 -27.78
C GLU A 543 8.95 -33.14 -28.11
N LEU A 544 7.76 -32.92 -27.54
CA LEU A 544 7.18 -31.57 -27.44
C LEU A 544 5.95 -31.50 -26.51
N VAL A 545 5.98 -32.16 -25.35
CA VAL A 545 4.99 -31.89 -24.28
C VAL A 545 5.61 -32.08 -22.91
N ALA A 546 6.57 -31.23 -22.57
CA ALA A 546 7.01 -30.99 -21.20
C ALA A 546 7.20 -29.49 -21.05
N ASP A 547 6.06 -28.76 -21.02
CA ASP A 547 5.88 -27.47 -20.35
C ASP A 547 4.46 -26.96 -20.67
N LEU A 548 3.50 -27.41 -19.86
CA LEU A 548 2.18 -26.78 -19.65
C LEU A 548 1.71 -27.09 -18.23
#